data_AF-A0A396MB05-F1
#
_entry.id   AF-A0A396MB05-F1
#
_cell.length_a   1.000
_cell.length_b   1.000
_cell.length_c   1.000
_cell.angle_alpha   90.00
_cell.angle_beta   90.00
_cell.angle_gamma   90.00
#
_symmetry.space_group_name_H-M   'P 1'
#
loop_
_entity.id
_entity.type
_entity.pdbx_description
1 polymer ?
#
loop_
_entity_poly.entity_id
_entity_poly.type
_entity_poly.pdbx_seq_one_letter_code
_entity_poly.pdbx_strand_id
1 'polypeptide(L)'
;MKKLIAIILSLLFIVGCSRSVIPVKSETDRRKTERIIDTVTKVVPDSALIRALLECDSLGQVHIRDLYTENGRLVKLNMELRDNLLRLRAQGESQERVREVIRTDTIYEYIEVPVVVKDPVVEYRLRWWQKWLLWIGVFYLVRIGVKVFLNWKQITFKNLLKIF
;
A
#
# COMPACT_ATOMS: atom_id res chain seq x y z
N MET A 1 -10.25 -24.62 62.41
CA MET A 1 -10.47 -25.16 61.04
C MET A 1 -11.58 -24.44 60.27
N LYS A 2 -12.79 -24.26 60.84
CA LYS A 2 -13.92 -23.58 60.15
C LYS A 2 -13.61 -22.14 59.67
N LYS A 3 -12.86 -21.35 60.45
CA LYS A 3 -12.46 -19.98 60.07
C LYS A 3 -11.44 -19.93 58.92
N LEU A 4 -10.53 -20.91 58.84
CA LEU A 4 -9.54 -21.02 57.76
C LEU A 4 -10.19 -21.40 56.43
N ILE A 5 -11.16 -22.31 56.46
CA ILE A 5 -11.94 -22.72 55.28
C ILE A 5 -12.74 -21.54 54.73
N ALA A 6 -13.34 -20.72 55.60
CA ALA A 6 -14.08 -19.53 55.18
C ALA A 6 -13.19 -18.48 54.50
N ILE A 7 -11.95 -18.29 54.98
CA ILE A 7 -10.99 -17.34 54.39
C ILE A 7 -10.51 -17.84 53.01
N ILE A 8 -10.23 -19.14 52.87
CA ILE A 8 -9.82 -19.74 51.59
C ILE A 8 -10.95 -19.66 50.55
N LEU A 9 -12.19 -19.92 50.96
CA LEU A 9 -13.36 -19.80 50.09
C LEU A 9 -13.60 -18.34 49.66
N SER A 10 -13.42 -17.38 50.57
CA SER A 10 -13.51 -15.96 50.28
C SER A 10 -12.44 -15.49 49.29
N LEU A 11 -11.21 -15.98 49.41
CA LEU A 11 -10.13 -15.61 48.50
C LEU A 11 -10.39 -16.10 47.07
N LEU A 12 -11.00 -17.29 46.93
CA LEU A 12 -11.31 -17.90 45.64
C LEU A 12 -12.32 -17.07 44.82
N PHE A 13 -13.24 -16.36 45.48
CA PHE A 13 -14.25 -15.52 44.81
C PHE A 13 -13.70 -14.22 44.22
N ILE A 14 -12.54 -13.74 44.70
CA ILE A 14 -11.98 -12.44 44.27
C ILE A 14 -11.18 -12.59 42.95
N VAL A 15 -10.73 -13.81 42.61
CA VAL A 15 -9.85 -14.08 41.45
C VAL A 15 -10.63 -14.21 40.13
N GLY A 16 -11.97 -14.19 40.15
CA GLY A 16 -12.81 -14.46 38.97
C GLY A 16 -12.98 -13.32 37.95
N CYS A 17 -12.38 -12.15 38.16
CA CYS A 17 -12.59 -10.98 37.30
C CYS A 17 -11.50 -10.88 36.22
N SER A 18 -11.51 -11.77 35.21
CA SER A 18 -10.62 -11.67 34.05
C SER A 18 -11.39 -11.33 32.77
N ARG A 19 -10.97 -10.24 32.10
CA ARG A 19 -11.50 -9.74 30.83
C ARG A 19 -11.02 -10.62 29.69
N SER A 20 -11.92 -11.11 28.84
CA SER A 20 -11.54 -11.75 27.57
C SER A 20 -11.29 -10.67 26.53
N VAL A 21 -10.06 -10.59 26.00
CA VAL A 21 -9.72 -9.70 24.88
C VAL A 21 -9.50 -10.59 23.66
N ILE A 22 -10.17 -10.28 22.55
CA ILE A 22 -10.00 -11.00 21.29
C ILE A 22 -8.90 -10.28 20.50
N PRO A 23 -7.81 -10.95 20.08
CA PRO A 23 -6.77 -10.30 19.30
C PRO A 23 -7.25 -10.04 17.87
N VAL A 24 -7.01 -8.81 17.38
CA VAL A 24 -7.26 -8.42 15.99
C VAL A 24 -6.10 -8.92 15.13
N LYS A 25 -6.42 -9.62 14.03
CA LYS A 25 -5.43 -10.14 13.06
C LYS A 25 -5.06 -9.01 12.09
N SER A 26 -3.79 -8.63 12.01
CA SER A 26 -3.33 -7.74 10.93
C SER A 26 -3.01 -8.57 9.69
N GLU A 27 -3.41 -8.05 8.53
CA GLU A 27 -3.15 -8.68 7.24
C GLU A 27 -2.32 -7.71 6.39
N THR A 28 -1.15 -8.16 5.94
CA THR A 28 -0.23 -7.37 5.13
C THR A 28 -0.38 -7.81 3.68
N ASP A 29 -0.78 -6.90 2.79
CA ASP A 29 -0.89 -7.18 1.36
C ASP A 29 0.46 -6.92 0.65
N ARG A 30 0.81 -7.77 -0.32
CA ARG A 30 2.06 -7.68 -1.09
C ARG A 30 1.73 -7.45 -2.55
N ARG A 31 1.90 -6.22 -3.04
CA ARG A 31 1.69 -5.88 -4.45
C ARG A 31 2.99 -5.95 -5.24
N LYS A 32 2.99 -6.71 -6.35
CA LYS A 32 4.07 -6.70 -7.35
C LYS A 32 3.72 -5.71 -8.45
N THR A 33 4.58 -4.72 -8.68
CA THR A 33 4.42 -3.77 -9.78
C THR A 33 5.60 -3.91 -10.74
N GLU A 34 5.32 -4.21 -12.01
CA GLU A 34 6.32 -4.26 -13.07
C GLU A 34 6.32 -2.93 -13.83
N ARG A 35 7.48 -2.26 -13.92
CA ARG A 35 7.63 -1.02 -14.70
C ARG A 35 8.37 -1.31 -16.00
N ILE A 36 7.66 -1.23 -17.12
CA ILE A 36 8.23 -1.36 -18.47
C ILE A 36 8.65 0.05 -18.92
N ILE A 37 9.94 0.27 -19.17
CA ILE A 37 10.46 1.52 -19.73
C ILE A 37 10.85 1.26 -21.18
N ASP A 38 10.11 1.86 -22.10
CA ASP A 38 10.46 1.86 -23.52
C ASP A 38 11.60 2.85 -23.77
N THR A 39 12.84 2.39 -23.67
CA THR A 39 13.99 3.22 -24.00
C THR A 39 14.16 3.23 -25.52
N VAL A 40 14.06 4.41 -26.14
CA VAL A 40 14.40 4.56 -27.56
C VAL A 40 15.91 4.41 -27.67
N THR A 41 16.35 3.32 -28.27
CA THR A 41 17.76 2.97 -28.40
C THR A 41 18.45 3.97 -29.32
N LYS A 42 19.48 4.63 -28.76
CA LYS A 42 20.55 5.41 -29.40
C LYS A 42 20.25 5.92 -30.81
N VAL A 43 19.85 7.19 -30.92
CA VAL A 43 19.89 7.91 -32.19
C VAL A 43 21.35 8.12 -32.56
N VAL A 44 21.85 7.41 -33.57
CA VAL A 44 23.23 7.61 -34.07
C VAL A 44 23.25 8.88 -34.92
N PRO A 45 24.06 9.90 -34.61
CA PRO A 45 24.17 11.06 -35.48
C PRO A 45 24.77 10.64 -36.82
N ASP A 46 24.23 11.17 -37.91
CA ASP A 46 24.73 10.94 -39.26
C ASP A 46 24.75 12.25 -40.04
N SER A 47 25.71 12.37 -40.97
CA SER A 47 25.92 13.57 -41.77
C SER A 47 26.34 13.21 -43.17
N ALA A 48 25.86 13.98 -44.16
CA ALA A 48 26.28 13.89 -45.55
C ALA A 48 26.71 15.27 -46.04
N LEU A 49 27.64 15.34 -46.99
CA LEU A 49 28.28 16.58 -47.43
C LEU A 49 28.11 16.80 -48.93
N ILE A 50 27.88 18.06 -49.32
CA ILE A 50 27.97 18.53 -50.71
C ILE A 50 28.94 19.70 -50.73
N ARG A 51 29.89 19.67 -51.66
CA ARG A 51 30.89 20.72 -51.85
C ARG A 51 30.91 21.15 -53.32
N ALA A 52 30.79 22.44 -53.57
CA ALA A 52 30.90 23.03 -54.90
C ALA A 52 32.02 24.08 -54.91
N LEU A 53 32.95 23.96 -55.86
CA LEU A 53 33.93 24.98 -56.14
C LEU A 53 33.39 25.91 -57.24
N LEU A 54 33.23 27.18 -56.89
CA LEU A 54 32.80 28.23 -57.81
C LEU A 54 34.01 29.03 -58.27
N GLU A 55 34.15 29.21 -59.58
CA GLU A 55 35.20 30.03 -60.18
C GLU A 55 34.63 31.06 -61.14
N CYS A 56 35.29 32.21 -61.21
CA CYS A 56 34.97 33.25 -62.19
C CYS A 56 35.82 33.06 -63.44
N ASP A 57 35.22 33.22 -64.61
CA ASP A 57 35.96 33.39 -65.85
C ASP A 57 36.53 34.81 -65.99
N SER A 58 37.23 35.07 -67.10
CA SER A 58 37.82 36.38 -67.41
C SER A 58 36.78 37.48 -67.68
N LEU A 59 35.52 37.13 -67.93
CA LEU A 59 34.40 38.04 -68.11
C LEU A 59 33.61 38.26 -66.80
N GLY A 60 34.04 37.64 -65.70
CA GLY A 60 33.39 37.74 -64.38
C GLY A 60 32.19 36.82 -64.19
N GLN A 61 31.97 35.84 -65.07
CA GLN A 61 30.89 34.87 -64.96
C GLN A 61 31.29 33.71 -64.05
N VAL A 62 30.42 33.41 -63.07
CA VAL A 62 30.64 32.33 -62.11
C VAL A 62 30.18 31.00 -62.71
N HIS A 63 31.06 30.00 -62.68
CA HIS A 63 30.74 28.63 -63.06
C HIS A 63 31.18 27.65 -61.96
N ILE A 64 30.54 26.48 -61.93
CA ILE A 64 30.94 25.40 -61.04
C ILE A 64 32.13 24.69 -61.69
N ARG A 65 33.32 24.78 -61.08
CA ARG A 65 34.51 24.07 -61.54
C ARG A 65 34.54 22.63 -61.05
N ASP A 66 34.14 22.42 -59.81
CA ASP A 66 34.16 21.11 -59.19
C ASP A 66 32.93 20.92 -58.31
N LEU A 67 32.42 19.69 -58.26
CA LEU A 67 31.21 19.32 -57.53
C LEU A 67 31.38 17.93 -56.94
N TYR A 68 31.40 17.88 -55.62
CA TYR A 68 31.68 16.69 -54.85
C TYR A 68 30.57 16.39 -53.86
N THR A 69 30.27 15.10 -53.70
CA THR A 69 29.27 14.61 -52.75
C THR A 69 29.83 13.47 -51.91
N GLU A 70 29.55 13.51 -50.60
CA GLU A 70 29.91 12.48 -49.64
C GLU A 70 28.66 11.97 -48.95
N ASN A 71 28.43 10.66 -49.06
CA ASN A 71 27.28 10.01 -48.43
C ASN A 71 27.55 9.80 -46.94
N GLY A 72 26.53 10.02 -46.12
CA GLY A 72 26.50 9.56 -44.75
C GLY A 72 26.24 8.06 -44.66
N ARG A 73 26.26 7.54 -43.43
CA ARG A 73 25.98 6.13 -43.14
C ARG A 73 24.50 5.78 -43.34
N LEU A 74 23.60 6.70 -43.01
CA LEU A 74 22.16 6.55 -43.07
C LEU A 74 21.54 7.47 -44.13
N VAL A 75 22.19 8.58 -44.46
CA VAL A 75 21.72 9.54 -45.45
C VAL A 75 22.57 9.42 -46.72
N LYS A 76 21.94 8.97 -47.81
CA LYS A 76 22.54 8.94 -49.14
C LYS A 76 22.13 10.17 -49.93
N LEU A 77 23.07 10.77 -50.64
CA LEU A 77 22.86 11.92 -51.52
C LEU A 77 22.89 11.46 -52.97
N ASN A 78 21.81 11.73 -53.70
CA ASN A 78 21.77 11.57 -55.15
C ASN A 78 21.76 12.96 -55.79
N MET A 79 22.71 13.17 -56.68
CA MET A 79 22.92 14.45 -57.36
C MET A 79 22.76 14.30 -58.87
N GLU A 80 22.04 15.24 -59.48
CA GLU A 80 21.87 15.32 -60.93
C GLU A 80 22.03 16.79 -61.36
N LEU A 81 22.92 17.06 -62.31
CA LEU A 81 23.07 18.37 -62.94
C LEU A 81 22.70 18.24 -64.42
N ARG A 82 21.53 18.75 -64.79
CA ARG A 82 21.04 18.81 -66.19
C ARG A 82 20.43 20.16 -66.46
N ASP A 83 20.64 20.68 -67.67
CA ASP A 83 20.04 21.93 -68.15
C ASP A 83 20.24 23.11 -67.17
N ASN A 84 21.47 23.23 -66.63
CA ASN A 84 21.85 24.22 -65.60
C ASN A 84 21.04 24.14 -64.28
N LEU A 85 20.36 23.02 -64.03
CA LEU A 85 19.58 22.79 -62.81
C LEU A 85 20.22 21.69 -61.98
N LEU A 86 20.69 22.07 -60.79
CA LEU A 86 21.23 21.13 -59.81
C LEU A 86 20.09 20.54 -58.97
N ARG A 87 19.83 19.25 -59.14
CA ARG A 87 18.90 18.47 -58.31
C ARG A 87 19.67 17.68 -57.28
N LEU A 88 19.29 17.86 -56.02
CA LEU A 88 19.85 17.18 -54.87
C LEU A 88 18.74 16.45 -54.15
N ARG A 89 18.89 15.13 -53.97
CA ARG A 89 17.95 14.32 -53.20
C ARG A 89 18.69 13.62 -52.06
N ALA A 90 18.34 13.98 -50.83
CA ALA A 90 18.77 13.26 -49.65
C ALA A 90 17.76 12.14 -49.34
N GLN A 91 18.23 10.90 -49.26
CA GLN A 91 17.46 9.73 -48.88
C GLN A 91 17.97 9.25 -47.53
N GLY A 92 17.17 9.43 -46.48
CA GLY A 92 17.48 8.93 -45.14
C GLY A 92 16.89 7.52 -44.96
N GLU A 93 17.73 6.60 -44.50
CA GLU A 93 17.31 5.28 -44.05
C GLU A 93 16.87 5.38 -42.58
N SER A 94 15.71 4.78 -42.28
CA SER A 94 15.17 4.76 -40.93
C SER A 94 16.10 3.95 -40.03
N GLN A 95 16.56 4.53 -38.93
CA GLN A 95 17.25 3.75 -37.90
C GLN A 95 16.29 2.71 -37.36
N GLU A 96 16.72 1.44 -37.34
CA GLU A 96 16.00 0.39 -36.64
C GLU A 96 15.84 0.84 -35.18
N ARG A 97 14.58 1.08 -34.79
CA ARG A 97 14.22 1.25 -33.39
C ARG A 97 14.44 -0.09 -32.71
N VAL A 98 15.67 -0.36 -32.27
CA VAL A 98 15.90 -1.43 -31.31
C VAL A 98 15.10 -1.01 -30.08
N ARG A 99 14.17 -1.85 -29.64
CA ARG A 99 13.43 -1.62 -28.40
C ARG A 99 14.21 -2.37 -27.34
N GLU A 100 15.20 -1.72 -26.72
CA GLU A 100 15.85 -2.28 -25.54
C GLU A 100 14.86 -2.21 -24.38
N VAL A 101 14.10 -3.30 -24.22
CA VAL A 101 13.24 -3.50 -23.06
C VAL A 101 14.14 -3.84 -21.88
N ILE A 102 14.65 -2.81 -21.21
CA ILE A 102 15.30 -2.97 -19.91
C ILE A 102 14.19 -3.29 -18.93
N ARG A 103 13.98 -4.59 -18.66
CA ARG A 103 13.15 -5.05 -17.54
C ARG A 103 13.83 -4.56 -16.26
N THR A 104 13.43 -3.40 -15.76
CA THR A 104 13.89 -2.93 -14.46
C THR A 104 13.32 -3.89 -13.41
N ASP A 105 14.20 -4.30 -12.50
CA ASP A 105 13.94 -5.28 -11.46
C ASP A 105 12.63 -5.04 -10.71
N THR A 106 11.93 -6.13 -10.40
CA THR A 106 10.73 -6.16 -9.56
C THR A 106 10.93 -5.28 -8.31
N ILE A 107 10.26 -4.13 -8.26
CA ILE A 107 10.29 -3.29 -7.07
C ILE A 107 9.23 -3.85 -6.11
N TYR A 108 9.69 -4.35 -4.96
CA TYR A 108 8.79 -4.77 -3.88
C TYR A 108 8.34 -3.52 -3.12
N GLU A 109 7.14 -3.03 -3.41
CA GLU A 109 6.53 -1.95 -2.65
C GLU A 109 5.67 -2.56 -1.53
N TYR A 110 6.17 -2.46 -0.30
CA TYR A 110 5.42 -2.86 0.89
C TYR A 110 4.47 -1.72 1.25
N ILE A 111 3.24 -1.80 0.75
CA ILE A 111 2.19 -0.88 1.17
C ILE A 111 1.61 -1.44 2.46
N GLU A 112 2.02 -0.85 3.60
CA GLU A 112 1.35 -1.08 4.86
C GLU A 112 -0.04 -0.43 4.78
N VAL A 113 -1.04 -1.21 4.38
CA VAL A 113 -2.43 -0.77 4.46
C VAL A 113 -2.75 -0.66 5.95
N PRO A 114 -3.07 0.54 6.47
CA PRO A 114 -3.54 0.65 7.83
C PRO A 114 -4.89 -0.04 7.89
N VAL A 115 -4.91 -1.27 8.41
CA VAL A 115 -6.16 -1.93 8.77
C VAL A 115 -6.83 -0.99 9.77
N VAL A 116 -8.00 -0.45 9.41
CA VAL A 116 -8.81 0.32 10.33
C VAL A 116 -9.11 -0.60 11.50
N VAL A 117 -8.36 -0.42 12.59
CA VAL A 117 -8.58 -1.13 13.83
C VAL A 117 -9.93 -0.64 14.30
N LYS A 118 -11.00 -1.39 13.97
CA LYS A 118 -12.23 -1.29 14.74
C LYS A 118 -11.79 -1.58 16.16
N ASP A 119 -11.82 -0.55 17.00
CA ASP A 119 -11.59 -0.69 18.44
C ASP A 119 -12.21 -2.00 18.89
N PRO A 120 -11.46 -2.88 19.58
CA PRO A 120 -12.00 -4.18 19.95
C PRO A 120 -13.29 -3.92 20.69
N VAL A 121 -14.42 -4.25 20.06
CA VAL A 121 -15.73 -4.08 20.70
C VAL A 121 -15.66 -4.98 21.91
N VAL A 122 -15.52 -4.35 23.06
CA VAL A 122 -15.44 -5.07 24.33
C VAL A 122 -16.85 -5.58 24.55
N GLU A 123 -17.15 -6.76 24.02
CA GLU A 123 -18.37 -7.45 24.35
C GLU A 123 -18.28 -7.82 25.84
N TYR A 124 -18.97 -7.04 26.68
CA TYR A 124 -19.13 -7.31 28.10
C TYR A 124 -20.05 -8.52 28.29
N ARG A 125 -19.59 -9.70 27.87
CA ARG A 125 -20.35 -10.94 28.02
C ARG A 125 -20.08 -11.51 29.41
N LEU A 126 -21.06 -11.41 30.30
CA LEU A 126 -21.02 -12.09 31.60
C LEU A 126 -20.89 -13.61 31.37
N ARG A 127 -19.90 -14.22 32.02
CA ARG A 127 -19.72 -15.68 32.00
C ARG A 127 -20.95 -16.34 32.64
N TRP A 128 -21.29 -17.54 32.20
CA TRP A 128 -22.51 -18.22 32.65
C TRP A 128 -22.55 -18.42 34.18
N TRP A 129 -21.41 -18.71 34.81
CA TRP A 129 -21.30 -18.82 36.27
C TRP A 129 -21.53 -17.47 36.99
N GLN A 130 -21.13 -16.34 36.39
CA GLN A 130 -21.39 -15.01 36.95
C GLN A 130 -22.89 -14.69 36.94
N LYS A 131 -23.60 -15.09 35.87
CA LYS A 131 -25.06 -14.98 35.78
C LYS A 131 -25.75 -15.81 36.87
N TRP A 132 -25.28 -17.03 37.11
CA TRP A 132 -25.77 -17.89 38.19
C TRP A 132 -25.54 -17.28 39.57
N LEU A 133 -24.35 -16.73 39.82
CA LEU A 133 -24.03 -16.11 41.11
C LEU A 133 -24.90 -14.88 41.40
N LEU A 134 -25.17 -14.07 40.36
CA LEU A 134 -26.06 -12.93 40.44
C LEU A 134 -27.50 -13.36 40.79
N TRP A 135 -27.99 -14.44 40.18
CA TRP A 135 -29.30 -15.02 40.51
C TRP A 135 -29.38 -15.53 41.96
N ILE A 136 -28.34 -16.18 42.47
CA ILE A 136 -28.28 -16.63 43.86
C ILE A 136 -28.30 -15.44 44.83
N GLY A 137 -27.57 -14.37 44.52
CA GLY A 137 -27.58 -13.13 45.31
C GLY A 137 -28.97 -12.48 45.35
N VAL A 138 -29.66 -12.41 44.22
CA VAL A 138 -31.03 -11.89 44.14
C VAL A 138 -31.99 -12.73 44.99
N PHE A 139 -31.91 -14.06 44.90
CA PHE A 139 -32.75 -14.95 45.71
C PHE A 139 -32.53 -14.76 47.22
N TYR A 140 -31.28 -14.55 47.63
CA TYR A 140 -30.94 -14.29 49.03
C TYR A 140 -31.52 -12.95 49.53
N LEU A 141 -31.41 -11.88 48.73
CA LEU A 141 -31.98 -10.58 49.06
C LEU A 141 -33.51 -10.63 49.15
N VAL A 142 -34.18 -11.33 48.23
CA VAL A 142 -35.64 -11.53 48.29
C VAL A 142 -36.04 -12.28 49.57
N ARG A 143 -35.31 -13.33 49.94
CA ARG A 143 -35.56 -14.08 51.19
C ARG A 143 -35.43 -13.20 52.44
N ILE A 144 -34.41 -12.34 52.50
CA ILE A 144 -34.27 -11.36 53.59
C ILE A 144 -35.42 -10.36 53.57
N GLY A 145 -35.75 -9.80 52.40
CA GLY A 145 -36.86 -8.85 52.24
C GLY A 145 -38.19 -9.43 52.73
N VAL A 146 -38.51 -10.67 52.36
CA VAL A 146 -39.71 -11.37 52.81
C VAL A 146 -39.71 -11.59 54.33
N LYS A 147 -38.57 -11.99 54.91
CA LYS A 147 -38.45 -12.15 56.37
C LYS A 147 -38.64 -10.83 57.12
N VAL A 148 -38.05 -9.74 56.62
CA VAL A 148 -38.19 -8.39 57.20
C VAL A 148 -39.64 -7.91 57.08
N PHE A 149 -40.27 -8.14 55.92
CA PHE A 149 -41.67 -7.79 55.69
C PHE A 149 -42.64 -8.54 56.61
N LEU A 150 -42.45 -9.85 56.79
CA LEU A 150 -43.30 -10.67 57.68
C LEU A 150 -43.11 -10.34 59.16
N ASN A 151 -41.89 -9.98 59.59
CA ASN A 151 -41.59 -9.62 60.98
C ASN A 151 -41.70 -8.11 61.29
N TRP A 152 -42.26 -7.30 60.38
CA TRP A 152 -42.26 -5.83 60.46
C TRP A 152 -42.78 -5.27 61.80
N LYS A 153 -43.73 -5.94 62.46
CA LYS A 153 -44.27 -5.51 63.77
C LYS A 153 -43.41 -5.86 65.00
N GLN A 154 -42.36 -6.68 64.87
CA GLN A 154 -41.52 -7.17 65.98
C GLN A 154 -40.05 -6.73 65.90
N ILE A 155 -39.71 -5.81 65.00
CA ILE A 155 -38.33 -5.40 64.74
C ILE A 155 -37.85 -4.45 65.86
N THR A 156 -37.08 -4.99 66.80
CA THR A 156 -36.21 -4.23 67.72
C THR A 156 -34.74 -4.47 67.34
N PHE A 157 -33.87 -3.48 67.56
CA PHE A 157 -32.46 -3.47 67.12
C PHE A 157 -31.66 -4.74 67.49
N LYS A 158 -32.02 -5.40 68.61
CA LYS A 158 -31.39 -6.67 69.04
C LYS A 158 -31.71 -7.88 68.14
N ASN A 159 -32.85 -7.90 67.45
CA ASN A 159 -33.24 -9.01 66.56
C ASN A 159 -32.68 -8.88 65.14
N LEU A 160 -32.25 -7.68 64.74
CA LEU A 160 -31.65 -7.39 63.44
C LEU A 160 -30.29 -8.06 63.27
N LEU A 161 -29.49 -8.09 64.34
CA LEU A 161 -28.17 -8.74 64.38
C LEU A 161 -28.25 -10.27 64.38
N LYS A 162 -29.44 -10.86 64.57
CA LYS A 162 -29.71 -12.31 64.51
C LYS A 162 -30.17 -12.79 63.13
N ILE A 163 -30.48 -11.86 62.22
CA ILE A 163 -31.00 -12.16 60.86
C ILE A 163 -29.87 -12.19 59.83
N PHE A 164 -28.79 -11.42 60.05
CA PHE A 164 -27.54 -11.49 59.31
C PHE A 164 -26.70 -12.70 59.77
#